data_AF-A0A7W4EQU7-F1
#
_entry.id   AF-A0A7W4EQU7-F1
#
_cell.length_a   1.000
_cell.length_b   1.000
_cell.length_c   1.000
_cell.angle_alpha   90.00
_cell.angle_beta   90.00
_cell.angle_gamma   90.00
#
_symmetry.space_group_name_H-M   'P 1'
#
loop_
_entity.id
_entity.type
_entity.pdbx_description
1 polymer ?
#
loop_
_entity_poly.entity_id
_entity_poly.type
_entity_poly.pdbx_seq_one_letter_code
_entity_poly.pdbx_strand_id
1 'polypeptide(L)'
;MAGITSFIIPHTVWIGKQMYRLVNADIDGKRFNLRYEGIPRLGEIGFEFSIGFETLFSPNDKDVEEEFTKRLELLGGTIEDPND
;
A
#
# COMPACT_ATOMS: atom_id res chain seq x y z
N MET A 1 23.48 10.52 -8.12
CA MET A 1 22.12 11.09 -8.32
C MET A 1 21.16 9.91 -8.27
N ALA A 2 20.57 9.65 -7.11
CA ALA A 2 19.50 8.68 -6.98
C ALA A 2 18.26 9.33 -7.60
N GLY A 3 17.68 8.70 -8.62
CA GLY A 3 16.40 9.13 -9.19
C GLY A 3 15.38 9.15 -8.08
N ILE A 4 14.86 10.34 -7.78
CA ILE A 4 13.84 10.54 -6.76
C ILE A 4 12.57 9.96 -7.36
N THR A 5 12.11 8.86 -6.77
CA THR A 5 10.83 8.23 -7.10
C THR A 5 9.70 9.21 -6.75
N SER A 6 8.84 9.55 -7.71
CA SER A 6 7.68 10.43 -7.53
C SER A 6 6.46 9.71 -6.95
N PHE A 7 6.39 8.37 -7.06
CA PHE A 7 5.34 7.61 -6.37
C PHE A 7 5.65 7.52 -4.88
N ILE A 8 4.77 8.09 -4.06
CA ILE A 8 4.87 8.06 -2.61
C ILE A 8 3.95 6.93 -2.14
N ILE A 9 4.53 5.92 -1.45
CA ILE A 9 3.74 4.85 -0.85
C ILE A 9 2.62 5.46 0.02
N PRO A 10 1.34 5.14 -0.23
CA PRO A 10 0.26 5.71 0.54
C PRO A 10 0.38 5.38 2.02
N HIS A 11 0.42 6.40 2.87
CA HIS A 11 0.39 6.22 4.32
C HIS A 11 -0.94 5.62 4.80
N THR A 12 -2.00 5.81 4.03
CA THR A 12 -3.35 5.34 4.30
C THR A 12 -3.89 4.65 3.08
N VAL A 13 -4.61 3.55 3.31
CA VAL A 13 -5.45 2.88 2.31
C VAL A 13 -6.76 2.45 2.97
N TRP A 14 -7.75 2.16 2.15
CA TRP A 14 -9.07 1.71 2.58
C TRP A 14 -9.34 0.32 2.04
N ILE A 15 -9.98 -0.53 2.83
CA ILE A 15 -10.61 -1.77 2.36
C ILE A 15 -12.06 -1.74 2.83
N GLY A 16 -13.00 -1.70 1.89
CA GLY A 16 -14.38 -1.36 2.20
C GLY A 16 -14.48 0.01 2.89
N LYS A 17 -15.03 0.06 4.12
CA LYS A 17 -15.14 1.29 4.92
C LYS A 17 -14.11 1.42 6.05
N GLN A 18 -13.14 0.51 6.08
CA GLN A 18 -12.13 0.45 7.12
C GLN A 18 -10.82 1.07 6.62
N MET A 19 -10.28 1.99 7.43
CA MET A 19 -9.00 2.65 7.18
C MET A 19 -7.85 1.78 7.71
N TYR A 20 -6.80 1.67 6.92
CA TYR A 20 -5.57 1.00 7.26
C TYR A 20 -4.39 1.95 7.10
N ARG A 21 -3.47 1.92 8.06
CA ARG A 21 -2.28 2.76 8.09
C ARG A 21 -1.05 1.94 7.79
N LEU A 22 -0.15 2.49 6.97
CA LEU A 22 1.17 1.92 6.73
C LEU A 22 1.97 1.92 8.05
N VAL A 23 2.43 0.75 8.47
CA VAL A 23 3.26 0.56 9.67
C VAL A 23 4.68 0.12 9.36
N ASN A 24 4.90 -0.48 8.20
CA ASN A 24 6.23 -0.86 7.72
C ASN A 24 6.29 -0.81 6.19
N ALA A 25 7.39 -0.29 5.67
CA ALA A 25 7.72 -0.34 4.25
C ALA A 25 9.17 -0.82 4.12
N ASP A 26 9.34 -2.06 3.70
CA ASP A 26 10.63 -2.66 3.36
C ASP A 26 10.77 -2.65 1.82
N ILE A 27 11.79 -1.92 1.33
CA ILE A 27 12.03 -1.71 -0.09
C ILE A 27 13.49 -2.07 -0.38
N ASP A 28 13.69 -3.20 -1.04
CA ASP A 28 15.01 -3.71 -1.45
C ASP A 28 15.14 -3.67 -2.97
N GLY A 29 15.56 -2.51 -3.48
CA GLY A 29 15.79 -2.24 -4.91
C GLY A 29 14.54 -2.33 -5.76
N LYS A 30 14.11 -3.56 -6.08
CA LYS A 30 12.94 -3.89 -6.90
C LYS A 30 11.83 -4.57 -6.10
N ARG A 31 12.12 -4.99 -4.86
CA ARG A 31 11.18 -5.69 -3.98
C ARG A 31 10.55 -4.71 -3.03
N PHE A 32 9.24 -4.78 -2.92
CA PHE A 32 8.40 -3.97 -2.06
C PHE A 32 7.68 -4.91 -1.12
N ASN A 33 7.72 -4.64 0.19
CA ASN A 33 6.94 -5.34 1.19
C ASN A 33 6.37 -4.30 2.16
N LEU A 34 5.07 -4.05 2.02
CA LEU A 34 4.35 -2.99 2.70
C LEU A 34 3.35 -3.61 3.67
N ARG A 35 3.48 -3.34 4.96
CA ARG A 35 2.55 -3.82 5.99
C ARG A 35 1.63 -2.69 6.44
N TYR A 36 0.35 -2.99 6.44
CA TYR A 36 -0.72 -2.10 6.85
C TYR A 36 -1.47 -2.69 8.03
N GLU A 37 -1.79 -1.85 9.01
CA GLU A 37 -2.61 -2.21 10.15
C GLU A 37 -3.90 -1.38 10.15
N GLY A 38 -5.02 -2.08 10.34
CA GLY A 38 -6.33 -1.48 10.47
C GLY A 38 -6.40 -0.71 11.77
N ILE A 39 -6.89 0.52 11.73
CA ILE A 39 -7.10 1.31 12.94
C ILE A 39 -8.28 0.67 13.70
N PRO A 40 -8.04 0.04 14.86
CA PRO A 40 -9.09 -0.70 15.55
C PRO A 40 -10.19 0.26 16.00
N ARG A 41 -11.44 -0.09 15.70
CA ARG A 41 -12.61 0.58 16.27
C ARG A 41 -12.89 -0.01 17.66
N LEU A 42 -13.60 0.75 18.49
CA LEU A 42 -13.92 0.32 19.85
C LEU A 42 -14.73 -0.99 19.82
N GLY A 43 -14.14 -2.09 20.32
CA GLY A 43 -14.76 -3.42 20.32
C GLY A 43 -14.43 -4.31 19.10
N GLU A 44 -13.59 -3.85 18.18
CA GLU A 44 -13.14 -4.63 17.01
C GLU A 44 -11.69 -5.08 17.16
N ILE A 45 -11.38 -6.26 16.61
CA ILE A 45 -10.00 -6.76 16.50
C ILE A 45 -9.37 -6.06 15.30
N GLY A 46 -8.21 -5.42 15.51
CA GLY A 46 -7.43 -4.83 14.43
C GLY A 46 -6.98 -5.92 13.45
N PHE A 47 -7.29 -5.75 12.17
CA PHE A 47 -6.79 -6.61 11.10
C PHE A 47 -5.52 -6.01 10.51
N GLU A 48 -4.55 -6.85 10.16
CA GLU A 48 -3.36 -6.45 9.42
C GLU A 48 -3.31 -7.16 8.08
N PHE A 49 -2.67 -6.52 7.09
CA PHE A 49 -2.35 -7.18 5.83
C PHE A 49 -1.02 -6.67 5.29
N SER A 50 -0.48 -7.38 4.30
CA SER A 50 0.74 -7.00 3.61
C SER A 50 0.55 -7.02 2.11
N ILE A 51 1.11 -6.01 1.42
CA ILE A 51 1.25 -5.95 -0.04
C ILE A 51 2.74 -6.14 -0.36
N GLY A 52 3.07 -7.28 -0.97
CA GLY A 52 4.47 -7.62 -1.30
C GLY A 52 4.67 -7.92 -2.78
N PHE A 53 5.44 -7.12 -3.52
CA PHE A 53 5.62 -7.26 -4.97
C PHE A 53 7.06 -7.01 -5.44
N GLU A 54 7.39 -7.47 -6.65
CA GLU A 54 8.70 -7.27 -7.26
C GLU A 54 8.52 -6.68 -8.67
N THR A 55 9.28 -5.64 -9.01
CA THR A 55 9.32 -5.06 -10.36
C THR A 55 10.37 -5.78 -11.22
N LEU A 56 10.09 -6.00 -12.51
CA LEU A 56 11.00 -6.72 -13.40
C LEU A 56 12.27 -5.89 -13.74
N PHE A 57 12.10 -4.58 -13.94
CA PHE A 57 13.16 -3.63 -14.30
C PHE A 57 13.45 -2.65 -13.15
N SER A 58 14.38 -1.72 -13.36
CA SER A 58 14.54 -0.58 -12.45
C SER A 58 13.16 0.09 -12.28
N PRO A 59 12.63 0.17 -11.06
CA PRO A 59 11.26 0.62 -10.85
C PRO A 59 11.10 2.04 -11.38
N ASN A 60 10.16 2.22 -12.30
CA ASN A 60 9.63 3.54 -12.63
C ASN A 60 8.36 3.74 -11.78
N ASP A 61 8.10 4.99 -11.40
CA ASP A 61 7.02 5.36 -10.48
C ASP A 61 5.67 4.80 -10.89
N LYS A 62 5.37 4.88 -12.19
CA LYS A 62 4.11 4.41 -12.75
C LYS A 62 3.93 2.89 -12.59
N ASP A 63 4.99 2.11 -12.78
CA ASP A 63 4.91 0.66 -12.67
C ASP A 63 4.70 0.23 -11.22
N VAL A 64 5.32 0.95 -10.28
CA VAL A 64 5.15 0.73 -8.84
C VAL A 64 3.73 1.09 -8.41
N GLU A 65 3.23 2.24 -8.85
CA GLU A 65 1.87 2.70 -8.58
C GLU A 65 0.82 1.71 -9.12
N GLU A 66 0.97 1.26 -10.37
CA GLU A 66 0.04 0.33 -11.02
C GLU A 66 0.02 -1.04 -10.31
N GLU A 67 1.19 -1.61 -10.01
CA GLU A 67 1.28 -2.91 -9.35
C GLU A 67 0.79 -2.83 -7.89
N PHE A 68 1.08 -1.74 -7.18
CA PHE A 68 0.54 -1.48 -5.86
C PHE A 68 -0.99 -1.39 -5.89
N THR A 69 -1.53 -0.54 -6.78
CA THR A 69 -2.97 -0.30 -6.89
C THR A 69 -3.71 -1.58 -7.25
N LYS A 70 -3.22 -2.33 -8.24
CA LYS A 70 -3.80 -3.62 -8.62
C LYS A 70 -3.86 -4.61 -7.46
N ARG A 71 -2.84 -4.66 -6.61
CA ARG A 71 -2.82 -5.55 -5.43
C ARG A 71 -3.76 -5.08 -4.35
N LEU A 72 -3.87 -3.77 -4.14
CA LEU A 72 -4.82 -3.19 -3.21
C LEU A 72 -6.27 -3.45 -3.67
N GLU A 73 -6.57 -3.29 -4.96
CA GLU A 73 -7.88 -3.57 -5.55
C GLU A 73 -8.28 -5.05 -5.43
N LEU A 74 -7.32 -5.99 -5.57
CA LEU A 74 -7.57 -7.42 -5.34
C LEU A 74 -7.98 -7.73 -3.90
N LEU A 75 -7.59 -6.89 -2.94
CA LEU A 75 -8.01 -6.97 -1.55
C LEU A 75 -9.35 -6.24 -1.30
N GLY A 76 -9.97 -5.68 -2.34
CA GLY A 76 -11.15 -4.82 -2.23
C GLY A 76 -10.85 -3.43 -1.69
N GLY A 77 -9.62 -2.95 -1.90
CA GLY A 77 -9.15 -1.68 -1.37
C GLY A 77 -8.95 -0.57 -2.40
N THR A 78 -8.78 0.64 -1.90
CA THR A 78 -8.51 1.87 -2.66
C THR A 78 -7.64 2.82 -1.85
N ILE A 79 -6.96 3.74 -2.54
CA ILE A 79 -6.16 4.81 -1.92
C ILE A 79 -7.05 5.99 -1.52
N GLU A 80 -8.09 6.27 -2.31
CA GLU A 80 -9.04 7.35 -2.08
C GLU A 80 -10.00 7.02 -0.93
N ASP A 81 -10.46 8.03 -0.19
CA ASP A 81 -11.45 7.81 0.87
C ASP A 81 -12.82 7.51 0.23
N PRO A 82 -13.39 6.30 0.44
CA PRO A 82 -14.69 5.97 -0.10
C PRO A 82 -15.87 6.65 0.63
N ASN A 83 -15.59 7.48 1.65
CA ASN A 83 -16.59 8.20 2.44
C ASN A 83 -16.68 9.71 2.13
N ASP A 84 -15.87 10.23 1.19
CA ASP A 84 -15.92 11.63 0.74
C ASP A 84 -17.03 11.87 -0.32
#